data_AF-A0A067P9U2-F1
#
_entry.id   AF-A0A067P9U2-F1
#
_cell.length_a   1.000
_cell.length_b   1.000
_cell.length_c   1.000
_cell.angle_alpha   90.00
_cell.angle_beta   90.00
_cell.angle_gamma   90.00
#
_symmetry.space_group_name_H-M   'P 1'
#
loop_
_entity.id
_entity.type
_entity.pdbx_description
1 polymer ?
#
loop_
_entity_poly.entity_id
_entity_poly.type
_entity_poly.pdbx_seq_one_letter_code
_entity_poly.pdbx_strand_id
1 'polypeptide(L)'
;MKITDLPSLALAPSLPRHPGNPHPLERQINRESLLDISPDRESLLCSHLSIEEIRHHIKIRHDGQWLYHRTPHTSLKSLSSSLPPSQIGLPSHHQNIDHSHSTTCISSPSSHTIERKHLESPKLPIWYSQEVLEDIPLCLSTPDQMISPRPLHATHILLLLSSSHANNSTLTLSTPQTPVALEIPINDLIFASNTPNLLLSPSNKFPRRSYTDLPRILLPIQSTDLEVFADVVVYMHNKNQAELMRKILPEWIRDVVHPLPSATHVDGGEGGARCVSRKGSGGSLFEELGSSIAHAINFKQLRRTKSLVRSPPSSFSSSSSTSSSSSSYQRTIYTIAHELASASPTTPTLIQSLQKLTSLLDALNEIGLYTPTELWNELDVTWEILVRAVSLCARV
;
A
#
# COMPACT_ATOMS: atom_id res chain seq x y z
N MET A 1 27.28 -2.75 1.27
CA MET A 1 26.80 -1.44 0.78
C MET A 1 26.13 -0.74 1.95
N LYS A 2 26.47 0.51 2.25
CA LYS A 2 25.78 1.24 3.33
C LYS A 2 24.46 1.79 2.78
N ILE A 3 23.45 1.97 3.64
CA ILE A 3 22.16 2.56 3.24
C ILE A 3 22.33 3.93 2.59
N THR A 4 23.32 4.70 3.06
CA THR A 4 23.70 6.01 2.51
C THR A 4 24.18 5.96 1.06
N ASP A 5 24.57 4.79 0.58
CA ASP A 5 25.11 4.61 -0.77
C ASP A 5 24.01 4.18 -1.76
N LEU A 6 22.80 3.91 -1.27
CA LEU A 6 21.69 3.49 -2.11
C LEU A 6 21.07 4.69 -2.85
N PRO A 7 20.62 4.50 -4.11
CA PRO A 7 19.88 5.54 -4.81
C PRO A 7 18.59 5.84 -4.04
N SER A 8 18.32 7.12 -3.78
CA SER A 8 17.12 7.56 -3.07
C SER A 8 16.16 8.26 -4.01
N LEU A 9 14.89 7.88 -3.91
CA LEU A 9 13.77 8.62 -4.46
C LEU A 9 13.26 9.63 -3.43
N ALA A 10 12.47 10.59 -3.89
CA ALA A 10 11.83 11.58 -3.05
C ALA A 10 10.41 11.85 -3.55
N LEU A 11 9.52 12.18 -2.61
CA LEU A 11 8.14 12.58 -2.90
C LEU A 11 7.99 14.08 -2.69
N ALA A 12 7.35 14.75 -3.62
CA ALA A 12 6.94 16.14 -3.47
C ALA A 12 5.63 16.24 -2.70
N PRO A 13 5.39 17.32 -1.94
CA PRO A 13 4.15 17.51 -1.19
C PRO A 13 2.92 17.55 -2.13
N SER A 14 1.74 17.14 -1.66
CA SER A 14 0.50 17.21 -2.44
C SER A 14 0.21 18.61 -2.99
N LEU A 15 -0.50 18.68 -4.13
CA LEU A 15 -0.99 19.94 -4.66
C LEU A 15 -2.01 20.60 -3.70
N PRO A 16 -2.16 21.94 -3.73
CA PRO A 16 -3.21 22.60 -2.97
C PRO A 16 -4.60 22.14 -3.39
N ARG A 17 -5.54 22.06 -2.45
CA ARG A 17 -6.93 21.71 -2.72
C ARG A 17 -7.62 22.85 -3.45
N HIS A 18 -8.38 22.52 -4.51
CA HIS A 18 -9.23 23.50 -5.18
C HIS A 18 -10.54 23.71 -4.41
N PRO A 19 -11.09 24.94 -4.40
CA PRO A 19 -12.41 25.19 -3.82
C PRO A 19 -13.46 24.29 -4.48
N GLY A 20 -14.15 23.47 -3.69
CA GLY A 20 -15.19 22.56 -4.17
C GLY A 20 -14.74 21.12 -4.46
N ASN A 21 -13.44 20.81 -4.38
CA ASN A 21 -12.95 19.43 -4.43
C ASN A 21 -12.52 18.99 -3.02
N PRO A 22 -13.04 17.90 -2.45
CA PRO A 22 -12.58 17.39 -1.15
C PRO A 22 -11.10 16.98 -1.18
N HIS A 23 -10.58 16.58 -2.33
CA HIS A 23 -9.20 16.11 -2.48
C HIS A 23 -8.36 17.05 -3.36
N PRO A 24 -7.02 17.06 -3.18
CA PRO A 24 -6.09 17.65 -4.13
C PRO A 24 -6.26 17.11 -5.56
N LEU A 25 -5.80 17.88 -6.54
CA LEU A 25 -5.63 17.36 -7.89
C LEU A 25 -4.39 16.48 -7.99
N GLU A 26 -4.48 15.47 -8.86
CA GLU A 26 -3.35 14.63 -9.22
C GLU A 26 -2.33 15.43 -10.05
N ARG A 27 -1.03 15.26 -9.76
CA ARG A 27 0.04 15.84 -10.59
C ARG A 27 0.10 15.13 -11.94
N GLN A 28 0.38 15.91 -12.99
CA GLN A 28 0.61 15.34 -14.31
C GLN A 28 1.93 14.54 -14.31
N ILE A 29 1.87 13.29 -14.77
CA ILE A 29 3.04 12.43 -14.91
C ILE A 29 3.69 12.69 -16.28
N ASN A 30 4.99 13.00 -16.27
CA ASN A 30 5.76 13.17 -17.50
C ASN A 30 6.06 11.80 -18.13
N ARG A 31 5.55 11.57 -19.35
CA ARG A 31 5.79 10.33 -20.10
C ARG A 31 7.25 10.15 -20.50
N GLU A 32 7.98 11.24 -20.75
CA GLU A 32 9.42 11.17 -21.04
C GLU A 32 10.18 10.56 -19.85
N SER A 33 9.79 10.92 -18.62
CA SER A 33 10.38 10.32 -17.42
C SER A 33 10.02 8.84 -17.26
N LEU A 34 8.83 8.41 -17.69
CA LEU A 34 8.49 6.98 -17.74
C LEU A 34 9.28 6.23 -18.81
N LEU A 35 9.54 6.89 -19.95
CA LEU A 35 10.34 6.33 -21.04
C LEU A 35 11.81 6.13 -20.63
N ASP A 36 12.36 7.09 -19.88
CA ASP A 36 13.68 6.98 -19.26
C ASP A 36 13.78 5.77 -18.30
N ILE A 37 12.69 5.44 -17.59
CA ILE A 37 12.63 4.31 -16.66
C ILE A 37 12.52 2.98 -17.42
N SER A 38 11.68 2.92 -18.46
CA SER A 38 11.37 1.70 -19.21
C SER A 38 11.40 1.94 -20.72
N PRO A 39 12.59 2.11 -21.33
CA PRO A 39 12.71 2.39 -22.76
C PRO A 39 12.18 1.23 -23.63
N ASP A 40 12.17 0.01 -23.09
CA ASP A 40 11.60 -1.18 -23.72
C ASP A 40 10.06 -1.12 -23.90
N ARG A 41 9.40 -0.12 -23.31
CA ARG A 41 7.95 0.13 -23.42
C ARG A 41 7.62 1.38 -24.23
N GLU A 42 8.54 1.83 -25.07
CA GLU A 42 8.37 3.02 -25.92
C GLU A 42 7.07 3.01 -26.72
N SER A 43 6.71 1.89 -27.34
CA SER A 43 5.46 1.79 -28.14
C SER A 43 4.19 2.09 -27.34
N LEU A 44 4.16 1.71 -26.06
CA LEU A 44 3.05 2.01 -25.15
C LEU A 44 3.09 3.47 -24.69
N LEU A 45 4.28 3.97 -24.31
CA LEU A 45 4.45 5.30 -23.73
C LEU A 45 4.34 6.44 -24.76
N CYS A 46 4.72 6.18 -26.01
CA CYS A 46 4.57 7.09 -27.14
C CYS A 46 3.18 7.01 -27.80
N SER A 47 2.30 6.12 -27.32
CA SER A 47 0.93 6.01 -27.85
C SER A 47 0.06 7.21 -27.45
N HIS A 48 -1.14 7.31 -28.03
CA HIS A 48 -2.11 8.34 -27.69
C HIS A 48 -2.88 8.07 -26.38
N LEU A 49 -2.61 6.94 -25.71
CA LEU A 49 -3.29 6.53 -24.48
C LEU A 49 -2.98 7.46 -23.31
N SER A 50 -3.99 7.93 -22.60
CA SER A 50 -3.87 8.64 -21.33
C SER A 50 -3.07 7.85 -20.29
N ILE A 51 -2.55 8.54 -19.27
CA ILE A 51 -1.82 7.88 -18.16
C ILE A 51 -2.70 6.83 -17.46
N GLU A 52 -3.99 7.08 -17.34
CA GLU A 52 -4.92 6.14 -16.72
C GLU A 52 -5.14 4.88 -17.58
N GLU A 53 -5.24 5.04 -18.90
CA GLU A 53 -5.27 3.89 -19.82
C GLU A 53 -3.95 3.10 -19.76
N ILE A 54 -2.80 3.79 -19.70
CA ILE A 54 -1.49 3.14 -19.54
C ILE A 54 -1.47 2.33 -18.23
N ARG A 55 -1.90 2.89 -17.10
CA ARG A 55 -2.01 2.17 -15.81
C ARG A 55 -2.86 0.92 -15.93
N HIS A 56 -3.99 1.01 -16.65
CA HIS A 56 -4.86 -0.14 -16.88
C HIS A 56 -4.18 -1.23 -17.73
N HIS A 57 -3.36 -0.85 -18.72
CA HIS A 57 -2.62 -1.78 -19.58
C HIS A 57 -1.47 -2.49 -18.87
N ILE A 58 -0.83 -1.85 -17.88
CA ILE A 58 0.34 -2.39 -17.18
C ILE A 58 0.03 -3.03 -15.83
N LYS A 59 -1.24 -3.10 -15.39
CA LYS A 59 -1.59 -3.72 -14.11
C LYS A 59 -1.36 -5.24 -14.08
N ILE A 60 -0.96 -5.75 -12.93
CA ILE A 60 -0.72 -7.19 -12.70
C ILE A 60 -2.01 -7.85 -12.22
N ARG A 61 -2.49 -8.88 -12.94
CA ARG A 61 -3.82 -9.48 -12.68
C ARG A 61 -3.81 -10.71 -11.78
N HIS A 62 -2.91 -11.68 -11.99
CA HIS A 62 -2.99 -12.99 -11.29
C HIS A 62 -1.65 -13.61 -10.86
N ASP A 63 -0.52 -13.30 -11.52
CA ASP A 63 0.78 -13.95 -11.24
C ASP A 63 1.70 -13.11 -10.33
N GLY A 64 1.10 -12.19 -9.57
CA GLY A 64 1.81 -11.21 -8.76
C GLY A 64 2.18 -11.69 -7.36
N GLN A 65 2.35 -12.99 -7.10
CA GLN A 65 2.67 -13.49 -5.74
C GLN A 65 3.90 -12.80 -5.15
N TRP A 66 4.87 -12.47 -6.02
CA TRP A 66 6.06 -11.73 -5.64
C TRP A 66 5.77 -10.37 -5.01
N LEU A 67 4.68 -9.68 -5.40
CA LEU A 67 4.28 -8.36 -4.86
C LEU A 67 4.00 -8.41 -3.35
N TYR A 68 3.60 -9.57 -2.83
CA TYR A 68 3.26 -9.74 -1.43
C TYR A 68 4.47 -10.14 -0.57
N HIS A 69 5.64 -10.34 -1.19
CA HIS A 69 6.87 -10.54 -0.43
C HIS A 69 7.31 -9.24 0.19
N ARG A 70 7.45 -9.25 1.51
CA ARG A 70 7.96 -8.12 2.28
C ARG A 70 8.95 -8.61 3.31
N THR A 71 10.09 -7.95 3.42
CA THR A 71 11.11 -8.27 4.41
C THR A 71 11.20 -7.13 5.43
N PRO A 72 10.65 -7.31 6.64
CA PRO A 72 10.74 -6.28 7.67
C PRO A 72 12.15 -6.24 8.27
N HIS A 73 12.66 -5.03 8.48
CA HIS A 73 13.94 -4.79 9.12
C HIS A 73 13.75 -3.99 10.41
N THR A 74 14.06 -4.61 11.54
CA THR A 74 13.98 -3.96 12.87
C THR A 74 15.19 -3.10 13.19
N SER A 75 16.28 -3.20 12.41
CA SER A 75 17.46 -2.36 12.58
C SER A 75 18.13 -2.01 11.26
N LEU A 76 18.63 -0.77 11.14
CA LEU A 76 19.38 -0.34 9.96
C LEU A 76 20.70 -1.10 9.77
N LYS A 77 21.27 -1.65 10.86
CA LYS A 77 22.48 -2.48 10.80
C LYS A 77 22.23 -3.79 10.03
N SER A 78 21.02 -4.37 10.16
CA SER A 78 20.64 -5.62 9.47
C SER A 78 20.63 -5.48 7.94
N LEU A 79 20.28 -4.30 7.43
CA LEU A 79 20.29 -4.00 5.99
C LEU A 79 21.70 -4.05 5.39
N SER A 80 22.73 -3.76 6.18
CA SER A 80 24.12 -3.83 5.71
C SER A 80 24.67 -5.25 5.68
N SER A 81 24.12 -6.16 6.49
CA SER A 81 24.57 -7.56 6.61
C SER A 81 23.80 -8.55 5.75
N SER A 82 22.58 -8.19 5.30
CA SER A 82 21.73 -9.07 4.47
C SER A 82 22.11 -9.08 2.99
N LEU A 83 23.22 -8.45 2.60
CA LEU A 83 23.80 -8.55 1.26
C LEU A 83 24.58 -9.87 1.21
N PRO A 84 24.04 -10.98 0.65
CA PRO A 84 24.93 -12.07 0.30
C PRO A 84 25.86 -11.52 -0.78
N PRO A 85 27.17 -11.79 -0.75
CA PRO A 85 27.93 -11.70 -1.98
C PRO A 85 27.26 -12.68 -2.96
N SER A 86 26.61 -12.16 -4.00
CA SER A 86 26.09 -12.94 -5.13
C SER A 86 27.28 -13.63 -5.81
N GLN A 87 27.74 -14.76 -5.25
CA GLN A 87 28.62 -15.69 -5.94
C GLN A 87 27.72 -16.48 -6.89
N ILE A 88 27.55 -15.94 -8.09
CA ILE A 88 27.25 -16.75 -9.26
C ILE A 88 28.53 -17.56 -9.51
N GLY A 89 28.61 -18.73 -8.88
CA GLY A 89 29.57 -19.74 -9.26
C GLY A 89 29.21 -20.21 -10.66
N LEU A 90 29.93 -19.73 -11.67
CA LEU A 90 30.04 -20.49 -12.92
C LEU A 90 30.48 -21.91 -12.56
N PRO A 91 29.88 -22.97 -13.13
CA PRO A 91 30.46 -24.29 -13.02
C PRO A 91 31.83 -24.24 -13.70
N SER A 92 32.91 -24.32 -12.91
CA SER A 92 34.23 -24.53 -13.49
C SER A 92 34.21 -25.91 -14.14
N HIS A 93 34.33 -25.90 -15.46
CA HIS A 93 34.45 -27.08 -16.25
C HIS A 93 35.85 -27.67 -15.98
N HIS A 94 35.97 -28.49 -14.93
CA HIS A 94 37.15 -29.33 -14.75
C HIS A 94 37.09 -30.46 -15.78
N GLN A 95 37.71 -30.20 -16.93
CA GLN A 95 38.39 -31.27 -17.67
C GLN A 95 39.65 -31.62 -16.90
N ASN A 96 39.69 -32.81 -16.31
CA ASN A 96 40.87 -33.66 -16.40
C ASN A 96 40.46 -35.10 -16.10
N ILE A 97 40.44 -35.86 -17.18
CA ILE A 97 40.41 -37.31 -17.21
C ILE A 97 41.81 -37.75 -16.80
N ASP A 98 41.93 -38.32 -15.61
CA ASP A 98 43.11 -39.09 -15.24
C ASP A 98 42.77 -40.58 -15.17
N HIS A 99 43.73 -41.32 -15.69
CA HIS A 99 43.70 -42.73 -16.03
C HIS A 99 43.53 -43.67 -14.83
N SER A 100 42.63 -44.63 -15.05
CA SER A 100 42.82 -46.09 -14.91
C SER A 100 43.48 -46.73 -13.67
N HIS A 101 42.79 -47.80 -13.26
CA HIS A 101 43.26 -49.03 -12.59
C HIS A 101 43.37 -49.05 -11.06
N SER A 102 42.35 -49.62 -10.41
CA SER A 102 42.56 -50.72 -9.47
C SER A 102 41.30 -51.55 -9.25
N THR A 103 41.56 -52.84 -9.11
CA THR A 103 40.69 -54.00 -9.19
C THR A 103 40.03 -54.40 -7.86
N THR A 104 38.86 -55.07 -7.98
CA THR A 104 38.32 -56.16 -7.13
C THR A 104 38.04 -55.93 -5.63
N CYS A 105 36.77 -56.06 -5.21
CA CYS A 105 36.26 -57.20 -4.40
C CYS A 105 34.79 -57.03 -3.94
N ILE A 106 33.91 -57.87 -4.49
CA ILE A 106 32.97 -58.82 -3.84
C ILE A 106 32.26 -58.43 -2.50
N SER A 107 30.94 -58.18 -2.63
CA SER A 107 29.77 -58.44 -1.76
C SER A 107 29.79 -58.27 -0.22
N SER A 108 28.85 -57.46 0.31
CA SER A 108 27.69 -57.88 1.15
C SER A 108 26.93 -56.68 1.73
N PRO A 109 25.63 -56.82 2.10
CA PRO A 109 24.79 -55.73 2.60
C PRO A 109 24.84 -55.66 4.13
N SER A 110 25.07 -54.47 4.69
CA SER A 110 24.78 -54.22 6.11
C SER A 110 24.32 -52.79 6.32
N SER A 111 23.09 -52.67 6.79
CA SER A 111 22.46 -51.49 7.35
C SER A 111 23.35 -50.87 8.42
N HIS A 112 23.85 -49.65 8.17
CA HIS A 112 24.22 -48.73 9.24
C HIS A 112 23.86 -47.31 8.83
N THR A 113 22.89 -46.78 9.58
CA THR A 113 22.46 -45.39 9.64
C THR A 113 23.67 -44.51 9.92
N ILE A 114 24.12 -43.77 8.91
CA ILE A 114 25.06 -42.66 9.09
C ILE A 114 24.20 -41.39 9.10
N GLU A 115 24.03 -40.82 10.29
CA GLU A 115 23.61 -39.43 10.50
C GLU A 115 24.58 -38.52 9.74
N ARG A 116 24.21 -38.15 8.51
CA ARG A 116 24.75 -36.95 7.88
C ARG A 116 24.11 -35.77 8.59
N LYS A 117 24.89 -35.12 9.45
CA LYS A 117 24.67 -33.72 9.84
C LYS A 117 24.60 -32.90 8.56
N HIS A 118 23.38 -32.67 8.09
CA HIS A 118 23.09 -31.76 7.02
C HIS A 118 23.43 -30.37 7.54
N LEU A 119 24.61 -29.86 7.15
CA LEU A 119 24.88 -28.43 7.21
C LEU A 119 23.81 -27.78 6.32
N GLU A 120 22.78 -27.22 6.95
CA GLU A 120 21.84 -26.36 6.26
C GLU A 120 22.63 -25.17 5.74
N SER A 121 22.91 -25.18 4.44
CA SER A 121 23.29 -23.98 3.72
C SER A 121 22.21 -22.93 3.95
N PRO A 122 22.57 -21.66 4.16
CA PRO A 122 21.58 -20.61 4.31
C PRO A 122 20.70 -20.58 3.07
N LYS A 123 19.41 -20.91 3.24
CA LYS A 123 18.40 -20.77 2.19
C LYS A 123 18.42 -19.33 1.74
N LEU A 124 18.97 -19.09 0.54
CA LEU A 124 18.81 -17.82 -0.14
C LEU A 124 17.31 -17.52 -0.22
N PRO A 125 16.91 -16.26 0.00
CA PRO A 125 15.50 -15.96 -0.01
C PRO A 125 14.92 -16.23 -1.41
N ILE A 126 13.69 -16.75 -1.42
CA ILE A 126 12.96 -17.31 -2.58
C ILE A 126 12.51 -16.16 -3.53
N TRP A 127 13.41 -15.27 -3.91
CA TRP A 127 13.18 -14.29 -4.99
C TRP A 127 13.49 -14.92 -6.36
N TYR A 128 14.18 -16.07 -6.33
CA TYR A 128 14.71 -16.80 -7.48
C TYR A 128 14.14 -18.21 -7.53
N SER A 129 12.82 -18.37 -7.48
CA SER A 129 12.24 -19.65 -7.94
C SER A 129 12.36 -19.67 -9.47
N GLN A 130 13.56 -20.04 -9.92
CA GLN A 130 13.94 -20.35 -11.29
C GLN A 130 13.30 -21.69 -11.69
N GLU A 131 12.01 -21.88 -11.41
CA GLU A 131 11.27 -23.10 -11.77
C GLU A 131 10.32 -22.87 -12.95
N VAL A 132 10.26 -21.65 -13.53
CA VAL A 132 9.48 -21.38 -14.75
C VAL A 132 10.25 -20.56 -15.80
N LEU A 133 11.54 -20.26 -15.57
CA LEU A 133 12.43 -19.83 -16.65
C LEU A 133 13.16 -21.06 -17.19
N GLU A 134 12.42 -21.97 -17.84
CA GLU A 134 13.07 -22.95 -18.70
C GLU A 134 13.91 -22.20 -19.74
N ASP A 135 15.18 -22.58 -19.80
CA ASP A 135 16.22 -22.01 -20.62
C ASP A 135 15.78 -21.88 -22.08
N ILE A 136 15.32 -20.69 -22.49
CA ILE A 136 15.44 -20.27 -23.88
C ILE A 136 16.85 -19.69 -24.02
N PRO A 137 17.80 -20.39 -24.67
CA PRO A 137 19.11 -19.83 -24.92
C PRO A 137 18.95 -18.66 -25.89
N LEU A 138 18.86 -17.46 -25.33
CA LEU A 138 18.91 -16.22 -26.07
C LEU A 138 20.36 -15.99 -26.49
N CYS A 139 20.77 -16.61 -27.60
CA CYS A 139 21.99 -16.25 -28.33
C CYS A 139 21.80 -14.84 -28.91
N LEU A 140 22.07 -13.81 -28.09
CA LEU A 140 22.01 -12.41 -28.50
C LEU A 140 23.42 -11.91 -28.81
N SER A 141 23.73 -11.77 -30.10
CA SER A 141 25.06 -11.43 -30.62
C SER A 141 25.23 -9.95 -30.99
N THR A 142 24.40 -9.03 -30.47
CA THR A 142 24.58 -7.58 -30.70
C THR A 142 24.25 -6.77 -29.43
N PRO A 143 25.07 -5.76 -29.05
CA PRO A 143 24.91 -5.01 -27.80
C PRO A 143 23.72 -4.04 -27.74
N ASP A 144 23.02 -3.78 -28.85
CA ASP A 144 22.00 -2.72 -28.97
C ASP A 144 20.59 -3.18 -29.41
N GLN A 145 20.30 -4.48 -29.44
CA GLN A 145 18.95 -4.92 -29.85
C GLN A 145 17.93 -4.74 -28.73
N MET A 146 16.95 -3.86 -28.99
CA MET A 146 15.71 -3.66 -28.25
C MET A 146 15.16 -4.99 -27.72
N ILE A 147 15.28 -5.16 -26.41
CA ILE A 147 14.79 -6.33 -25.68
C ILE A 147 13.27 -6.32 -25.85
N SER A 148 12.69 -7.41 -26.37
CA SER A 148 11.23 -7.60 -26.40
C SER A 148 10.63 -7.21 -25.05
N PRO A 149 9.43 -6.59 -24.99
CA PRO A 149 8.90 -6.04 -23.75
C PRO A 149 8.94 -7.10 -22.66
N ARG A 150 9.79 -6.88 -21.65
CA ARG A 150 9.97 -7.90 -20.60
C ARG A 150 8.66 -8.08 -19.86
N PRO A 151 8.32 -9.31 -19.44
CA PRO A 151 7.10 -9.55 -18.68
C PRO A 151 7.09 -8.70 -17.40
N LEU A 152 5.89 -8.28 -16.97
CA LEU A 152 5.66 -7.37 -15.83
C LEU A 152 5.99 -8.05 -14.49
N HIS A 153 7.27 -8.32 -14.26
CA HIS A 153 7.80 -8.89 -13.02
C HIS A 153 8.43 -7.81 -12.14
N ALA A 154 8.97 -8.23 -10.99
CA ALA A 154 9.82 -7.42 -10.15
C ALA A 154 11.03 -6.92 -10.97
N THR A 155 11.27 -5.62 -10.90
CA THR A 155 12.41 -4.96 -11.56
C THR A 155 13.38 -4.36 -10.55
N HIS A 156 12.86 -4.03 -9.36
CA HIS A 156 13.56 -3.32 -8.30
C HIS A 156 13.08 -3.82 -6.95
N ILE A 157 13.87 -3.54 -5.91
CA ILE A 157 13.46 -3.66 -4.52
C ILE A 157 13.33 -2.26 -3.94
N LEU A 158 12.13 -1.89 -3.53
CA LEU A 158 11.84 -0.66 -2.81
C LEU A 158 12.11 -0.86 -1.32
N LEU A 159 12.98 -0.03 -0.77
CA LEU A 159 13.28 0.08 0.65
C LEU A 159 12.52 1.27 1.23
N LEU A 160 11.41 0.98 1.91
CA LEU A 160 10.67 2.00 2.65
C LEU A 160 11.37 2.30 3.96
N LEU A 161 11.60 3.57 4.26
CA LEU A 161 12.14 4.04 5.54
C LEU A 161 11.14 4.95 6.24
N SER A 162 10.83 4.65 7.51
CA SER A 162 10.00 5.54 8.32
C SER A 162 10.80 6.77 8.78
N SER A 163 10.29 7.96 8.48
CA SER A 163 10.91 9.24 8.90
C SER A 163 11.02 9.39 10.43
N SER A 164 10.12 8.77 11.20
CA SER A 164 10.08 8.86 12.68
C SER A 164 11.38 8.39 13.34
N HIS A 165 12.09 7.45 12.70
CA HIS A 165 13.34 6.87 13.21
C HIS A 165 14.62 7.50 12.65
N ALA A 166 14.51 8.42 11.68
CA ALA A 166 15.68 9.03 11.04
C ALA A 166 16.43 10.01 11.97
N ASN A 167 15.74 10.60 12.95
CA ASN A 167 16.28 11.72 13.74
C ASN A 167 16.74 11.35 15.16
N ASN A 168 16.38 10.16 15.67
CA ASN A 168 16.64 9.78 17.06
C ASN A 168 17.59 8.57 17.16
N SER A 169 18.90 8.82 17.18
CA SER A 169 19.96 7.80 17.27
C SER A 169 20.07 7.10 18.63
N THR A 170 19.24 7.44 19.62
CA THR A 170 19.25 6.85 20.97
C THR A 170 17.97 6.04 21.21
N LEU A 171 17.93 4.84 20.63
CA LEU A 171 16.87 3.85 20.86
C LEU A 171 17.01 3.26 22.28
N THR A 172 16.17 3.71 23.22
CA THR A 172 15.98 3.03 24.50
C THR A 172 15.09 1.80 24.30
N LEU A 173 15.57 0.63 24.75
CA LEU A 173 14.85 -0.64 24.74
C LEU A 173 13.58 -0.53 25.61
N SER A 174 12.38 -0.51 25.02
CA SER A 174 11.14 -1.08 25.63
C SER A 174 9.86 -0.66 24.91
N THR A 175 9.62 -1.11 23.67
CA THR A 175 8.25 -1.27 23.13
C THR A 175 8.27 -2.13 21.85
N PRO A 176 7.16 -2.78 21.44
CA PRO A 176 7.14 -3.76 20.37
C PRO A 176 7.66 -3.17 19.06
N GLN A 177 8.61 -3.90 18.46
CA GLN A 177 9.48 -3.48 17.37
C GLN A 177 8.69 -3.28 16.07
N THR A 178 8.19 -2.08 15.83
CA THR A 178 7.77 -1.69 14.47
C THR A 178 8.99 -1.74 13.54
N PRO A 179 8.85 -2.28 12.32
CA PRO A 179 9.97 -2.31 11.38
C PRO A 179 10.43 -0.88 11.11
N VAL A 180 11.74 -0.67 11.18
CA VAL A 180 12.38 0.61 10.84
C VAL A 180 12.45 0.77 9.33
N ALA A 181 12.56 -0.35 8.61
CA ALA A 181 12.51 -0.40 7.16
C ALA A 181 11.74 -1.62 6.67
N LEU A 182 11.25 -1.55 5.43
CA LEU A 182 10.56 -2.65 4.76
C LEU A 182 11.07 -2.77 3.32
N GLU A 183 11.59 -3.94 2.95
CA GLU A 183 11.93 -4.27 1.56
C GLU A 183 10.72 -4.85 0.85
N ILE A 184 10.38 -4.32 -0.32
CA ILE A 184 9.24 -4.76 -1.14
C ILE A 184 9.67 -4.79 -2.61
N PRO A 185 9.47 -5.88 -3.35
CA PRO A 185 9.71 -5.88 -4.79
C PRO A 185 8.68 -4.99 -5.50
N ILE A 186 9.13 -4.26 -6.50
CA ILE A 186 8.27 -3.42 -7.34
C ILE A 186 8.59 -3.59 -8.82
N ASN A 187 7.60 -3.28 -9.66
CA ASN A 187 7.84 -2.90 -11.03
C ASN A 187 7.97 -1.37 -11.08
N ASP A 188 9.14 -0.87 -11.45
CA ASP A 188 9.48 0.55 -11.50
C ASP A 188 8.51 1.39 -12.35
N LEU A 189 8.13 0.90 -13.53
CA LEU A 189 7.20 1.59 -14.43
C LEU A 189 5.80 1.68 -13.82
N ILE A 190 5.30 0.57 -13.26
CA ILE A 190 3.99 0.56 -12.60
C ILE A 190 4.02 1.47 -11.37
N PHE A 191 5.07 1.39 -10.56
CA PHE A 191 5.22 2.24 -9.38
C PHE A 191 5.31 3.72 -9.74
N ALA A 192 6.18 4.10 -10.68
CA ALA A 192 6.36 5.50 -11.10
C ALA A 192 5.10 6.07 -11.75
N SER A 193 4.41 5.30 -12.60
CA SER A 193 3.15 5.72 -13.22
C SER A 193 2.00 5.88 -12.21
N ASN A 194 2.08 5.26 -11.04
CA ASN A 194 1.07 5.38 -9.98
C ASN A 194 1.47 6.31 -8.84
N THR A 195 2.66 6.94 -8.90
CA THR A 195 3.16 7.86 -7.87
C THR A 195 3.31 9.28 -8.44
N PRO A 196 2.22 10.04 -8.62
CA PRO A 196 2.25 11.40 -9.18
C PRO A 196 3.18 12.37 -8.44
N ASN A 197 3.39 12.17 -7.14
CA ASN A 197 4.29 12.99 -6.34
C ASN A 197 5.76 12.58 -6.46
N LEU A 198 6.10 11.55 -7.23
CA LEU A 198 7.48 11.10 -7.38
C LEU A 198 8.33 12.14 -8.10
N LEU A 199 9.39 12.60 -7.44
CA LEU A 199 10.33 13.57 -7.99
C LEU A 199 11.39 12.86 -8.83
N LEU A 200 11.14 12.80 -10.14
CA LEU A 200 12.07 12.26 -11.13
C LEU A 200 13.03 13.35 -11.63
N SER A 201 14.06 13.63 -10.84
CA SER A 201 15.17 14.53 -11.19
C SER A 201 16.39 13.70 -11.66
N PRO A 202 17.39 14.30 -12.35
CA PRO A 202 18.61 13.59 -12.73
C PRO A 202 19.34 12.90 -11.56
N SER A 203 19.22 13.46 -10.35
CA SER A 203 19.77 12.88 -9.12
C SER A 203 18.91 11.77 -8.50
N ASN A 204 17.63 11.69 -8.88
CA ASN A 204 16.60 10.84 -8.27
C ASN A 204 15.98 9.93 -9.35
N LYS A 205 16.82 9.33 -10.20
CA LYS A 205 16.38 8.38 -11.22
C LYS A 205 16.43 6.96 -10.67
N PHE A 206 15.60 6.09 -11.24
CA PHE A 206 15.72 4.66 -11.02
C PHE A 206 17.10 4.19 -11.49
N PRO A 207 17.83 3.39 -10.69
CA PRO A 207 19.03 2.72 -11.17
C PRO A 207 18.69 1.84 -12.38
N ARG A 208 19.68 1.65 -13.26
CA ARG A 208 19.47 0.77 -14.41
C ARG A 208 19.26 -0.66 -13.95
N ARG A 209 18.29 -1.33 -14.58
CA ARG A 209 17.98 -2.75 -14.33
C ARG A 209 19.22 -3.60 -14.64
N SER A 210 19.56 -4.53 -13.73
CA SER A 210 20.54 -5.59 -13.99
C SER A 210 19.81 -6.90 -14.32
N TYR A 211 20.47 -7.79 -15.05
CA TYR A 211 19.98 -9.15 -15.28
C TYR A 211 20.28 -10.08 -14.11
N THR A 212 21.29 -9.76 -13.29
CA THR A 212 21.78 -10.63 -12.22
C THR A 212 21.08 -10.39 -10.90
N ASP A 213 20.67 -9.14 -10.62
CA ASP A 213 20.15 -8.72 -9.33
C ASP A 213 19.10 -7.61 -9.50
N LEU A 214 18.13 -7.58 -8.58
CA LEU A 214 17.16 -6.49 -8.50
C LEU A 214 17.80 -5.28 -7.79
N PRO A 215 18.01 -4.14 -8.47
CA PRO A 215 18.53 -2.96 -7.82
C PRO A 215 17.61 -2.47 -6.70
N ARG A 216 18.23 -2.11 -5.58
CA ARG A 216 17.56 -1.57 -4.38
C ARG A 216 17.45 -0.05 -4.47
N ILE A 217 16.30 0.49 -4.09
CA ILE A 217 16.01 1.92 -4.09
C ILE A 217 15.45 2.33 -2.75
N LEU A 218 15.98 3.42 -2.20
CA LEU A 218 15.50 3.99 -0.96
C LEU A 218 14.32 4.93 -1.22
N LEU A 219 13.25 4.80 -0.44
CA LEU A 219 12.16 5.76 -0.41
C LEU A 219 11.84 6.13 1.05
N PRO A 220 12.28 7.31 1.52
CA PRO A 220 11.88 7.81 2.82
C PRO A 220 10.41 8.23 2.75
N ILE A 221 9.62 7.74 3.70
CA ILE A 221 8.20 8.07 3.80
C ILE A 221 7.87 8.75 5.13
N GLN A 222 6.91 9.65 5.07
CA GLN A 222 6.36 10.36 6.21
C GLN A 222 5.32 9.53 6.94
N SER A 223 4.63 8.62 6.24
CA SER A 223 3.66 7.71 6.86
C SER A 223 4.26 6.93 8.03
N THR A 224 3.47 6.81 9.09
CA THR A 224 3.88 6.13 10.32
C THR A 224 3.81 4.61 10.19
N ASP A 225 2.92 4.09 9.34
CA ASP A 225 2.69 2.65 9.18
C ASP A 225 3.24 2.15 7.84
N LEU A 226 4.44 1.56 7.89
CA LEU A 226 5.11 0.97 6.72
C LEU A 226 4.31 -0.18 6.09
N GLU A 227 3.55 -0.93 6.90
CA GLU A 227 2.80 -2.09 6.41
C GLU A 227 1.60 -1.64 5.60
N VAL A 228 0.89 -0.60 6.04
CA VAL A 228 -0.20 0.01 5.28
C VAL A 228 0.33 0.61 3.97
N PHE A 229 1.50 1.26 4.00
CA PHE A 229 2.12 1.75 2.77
C PHE A 229 2.49 0.60 1.81
N ALA A 230 2.97 -0.53 2.33
CA ALA A 230 3.22 -1.72 1.52
C ALA A 230 1.94 -2.23 0.82
N ASP A 231 0.82 -2.26 1.54
CA ASP A 231 -0.48 -2.62 0.96
C ASP A 231 -0.91 -1.62 -0.13
N VAL A 232 -0.59 -0.32 0.01
CA VAL A 232 -0.78 0.68 -1.06
C VAL A 232 0.09 0.35 -2.28
N VAL A 233 1.36 -0.01 -2.09
CA VAL A 233 2.25 -0.40 -3.20
C VAL A 233 1.67 -1.60 -3.95
N VAL A 234 1.14 -2.61 -3.25
CA VAL A 234 0.45 -3.74 -3.87
C VAL A 234 -0.77 -3.27 -4.66
N TYR A 235 -1.59 -2.40 -4.08
CA TYR A 235 -2.75 -1.80 -4.76
C TYR A 235 -2.36 -1.04 -6.03
N MET A 236 -1.25 -0.29 -6.02
CA MET A 236 -0.76 0.42 -7.21
C MET A 236 -0.46 -0.54 -8.36
N HIS A 237 -0.02 -1.77 -8.03
CA HIS A 237 0.34 -2.77 -9.01
C HIS A 237 -0.85 -3.57 -9.56
N ASN A 238 -1.81 -3.93 -8.72
CA ASN A 238 -2.95 -4.78 -9.11
C ASN A 238 -4.26 -4.02 -9.34
N LYS A 239 -4.38 -2.79 -8.80
CA LYS A 239 -5.60 -1.96 -8.77
C LYS A 239 -6.81 -2.68 -8.15
N ASN A 240 -6.57 -3.57 -7.20
CA ASN A 240 -7.59 -4.34 -6.51
C ASN A 240 -8.04 -3.63 -5.22
N GLN A 241 -8.99 -2.70 -5.36
CA GLN A 241 -9.55 -1.94 -4.24
C GLN A 241 -10.14 -2.85 -3.16
N ALA A 242 -10.91 -3.87 -3.57
CA ALA A 242 -11.52 -4.79 -2.61
C ALA A 242 -10.45 -5.45 -1.74
N GLU A 243 -9.37 -5.95 -2.33
CA GLU A 243 -8.27 -6.56 -1.58
C GLU A 243 -7.56 -5.60 -0.64
N LEU A 244 -7.29 -4.37 -1.08
CA LEU A 244 -6.76 -3.31 -0.21
C LEU A 244 -7.66 -3.11 1.01
N MET A 245 -8.97 -2.92 0.79
CA MET A 245 -9.94 -2.78 1.86
C MET A 245 -9.97 -4.03 2.77
N ARG A 246 -9.72 -5.24 2.22
CA ARG A 246 -9.67 -6.45 3.05
C ARG A 246 -8.47 -6.52 3.98
N LYS A 247 -7.34 -5.92 3.59
CA LYS A 247 -6.12 -5.85 4.41
C LYS A 247 -6.25 -4.84 5.54
N ILE A 248 -6.97 -3.75 5.28
CA ILE A 248 -7.09 -2.61 6.18
C ILE A 248 -8.20 -2.84 7.22
N LEU A 249 -9.36 -3.34 6.79
CA LEU A 249 -10.53 -3.51 7.65
C LEU A 249 -10.81 -4.99 7.96
N PRO A 250 -11.06 -5.32 9.25
CA PRO A 250 -11.61 -6.62 9.63
C PRO A 250 -12.90 -6.95 8.87
N GLU A 251 -13.10 -8.23 8.58
CA GLU A 251 -14.24 -8.71 7.80
C GLU A 251 -15.59 -8.24 8.34
N TRP A 252 -15.82 -8.39 9.66
CA TRP A 252 -17.06 -7.96 10.28
C TRP A 252 -17.35 -6.45 10.14
N ILE A 253 -16.32 -5.59 10.09
CA ILE A 253 -16.51 -4.15 9.87
C ILE A 253 -16.99 -3.94 8.44
N ARG A 254 -16.35 -4.60 7.46
CA ARG A 254 -16.75 -4.51 6.05
C ARG A 254 -18.17 -5.00 5.84
N ASP A 255 -18.53 -6.13 6.44
CA ASP A 255 -19.87 -6.72 6.32
C ASP A 255 -20.96 -5.79 6.86
N VAL A 256 -20.66 -5.04 7.93
CA VAL A 256 -21.60 -4.03 8.45
C VAL A 256 -21.58 -2.77 7.57
N VAL A 257 -20.41 -2.31 7.11
CA VAL A 257 -20.31 -1.09 6.28
C VAL A 257 -20.97 -1.25 4.92
N HIS A 258 -20.94 -2.45 4.32
CA HIS A 258 -21.54 -2.72 3.02
C HIS A 258 -22.99 -3.23 3.13
N PRO A 259 -23.89 -2.85 2.19
CA PRO A 259 -23.67 -1.90 1.11
C PRO A 259 -23.48 -0.47 1.62
N LEU A 260 -22.60 0.28 0.96
CA LEU A 260 -22.35 1.68 1.29
C LEU A 260 -23.65 2.49 1.15
N PRO A 261 -23.88 3.48 2.02
CA PRO A 261 -25.02 4.37 1.87
C PRO A 261 -24.94 5.04 0.49
N SER A 262 -26.01 4.94 -0.29
CA SER A 262 -26.09 5.67 -1.56
C SER A 262 -25.85 7.14 -1.24
N ALA A 263 -24.89 7.77 -1.92
CA ALA A 263 -24.70 9.21 -1.85
C ALA A 263 -26.05 9.83 -2.20
N THR A 264 -26.79 10.26 -1.18
CA THR A 264 -28.09 10.85 -1.39
C THR A 264 -27.84 12.06 -2.24
N HIS A 265 -28.32 12.00 -3.47
CA HIS A 265 -28.46 13.16 -4.34
C HIS A 265 -29.07 14.24 -3.44
N VAL A 266 -28.29 15.26 -3.09
CA VAL A 266 -28.81 16.43 -2.43
C VAL A 266 -29.72 17.02 -3.47
N ASP A 267 -31.00 16.66 -3.39
CA ASP A 267 -31.97 16.93 -4.43
C ASP A 267 -31.98 18.44 -4.63
N GLY A 268 -31.66 18.83 -5.86
CA GLY A 268 -31.43 20.21 -6.24
C GLY A 268 -32.74 20.95 -6.11
N GLY A 269 -32.97 21.58 -4.97
CA GLY A 269 -33.91 22.68 -4.86
C GLY A 269 -33.42 23.82 -5.75
N GLU A 270 -33.87 23.83 -7.01
CA GLU A 270 -33.83 25.00 -7.89
C GLU A 270 -34.50 26.17 -7.16
N GLY A 271 -33.69 27.03 -6.55
CA GLY A 271 -34.21 28.05 -5.65
C GLY A 271 -33.16 29.03 -5.16
N GLY A 272 -32.43 29.64 -6.08
CA GLY A 272 -31.71 30.89 -5.81
C GLY A 272 -30.25 30.72 -5.40
N ALA A 273 -29.38 31.21 -6.28
CA ALA A 273 -27.99 31.50 -6.00
C ALA A 273 -27.84 32.42 -4.77
N ARG A 274 -27.63 31.81 -3.61
CA ARG A 274 -26.79 32.37 -2.55
C ARG A 274 -25.82 31.28 -2.14
N CYS A 275 -24.65 31.31 -2.78
CA CYS A 275 -23.44 30.80 -2.16
C CYS A 275 -23.40 31.36 -0.74
N VAL A 276 -23.68 30.53 0.25
CA VAL A 276 -23.22 30.76 1.62
C VAL A 276 -21.71 30.62 1.54
N SER A 277 -21.08 31.73 1.17
CA SER A 277 -19.70 32.00 1.49
C SER A 277 -19.55 31.68 2.98
N ARG A 278 -18.89 30.57 3.31
CA ARG A 278 -18.33 30.31 4.63
C ARG A 278 -17.31 31.42 4.88
N LYS A 279 -17.81 32.58 5.31
CA LYS A 279 -17.00 33.70 5.75
C LYS A 279 -16.54 33.34 7.16
N GLY A 280 -15.23 33.22 7.31
CA GLY A 280 -14.58 32.67 8.49
C GLY A 280 -15.06 33.27 9.80
N SER A 281 -15.32 32.37 10.75
CA SER A 281 -14.96 32.56 12.14
C SER A 281 -14.36 31.24 12.60
N GLY A 282 -13.16 31.31 13.17
CA GLY A 282 -12.18 30.23 13.24
C GLY A 282 -12.58 29.02 14.08
N GLY A 283 -11.93 27.90 13.78
CA GLY A 283 -12.02 26.65 14.53
C GLY A 283 -11.93 25.45 13.58
N SER A 284 -10.70 25.07 13.24
CA SER A 284 -10.36 23.97 12.34
C SER A 284 -10.66 22.59 12.98
N LEU A 285 -11.93 22.20 13.06
CA LEU A 285 -12.34 20.92 13.68
C LEU A 285 -11.88 19.69 12.87
N PHE A 286 -11.56 19.85 11.58
CA PHE A 286 -11.10 18.75 10.70
C PHE A 286 -9.58 18.55 10.71
N GLU A 287 -8.82 19.55 11.14
CA GLU A 287 -7.34 19.52 11.22
C GLU A 287 -6.90 19.26 12.67
N GLU A 288 -7.75 19.63 13.64
CA GLU A 288 -7.57 19.37 15.07
C GLU A 288 -7.86 17.90 15.45
N LEU A 289 -8.75 17.17 14.76
CA LEU A 289 -8.91 15.72 15.00
C LEU A 289 -7.78 14.87 14.38
N GLY A 290 -7.31 15.21 13.18
CA GLY A 290 -6.20 14.48 12.52
C GLY A 290 -4.86 14.64 13.24
N SER A 291 -4.58 15.84 13.76
CA SER A 291 -3.31 16.14 14.47
C SER A 291 -3.35 15.77 15.96
N SER A 292 -4.54 15.65 16.57
CA SER A 292 -4.70 15.35 18.02
C SER A 292 -4.79 13.85 18.32
N ILE A 293 -5.20 13.00 17.36
CA ILE A 293 -5.19 11.53 17.54
C ILE A 293 -3.76 10.98 17.63
N ALA A 294 -2.77 11.65 17.05
CA ALA A 294 -1.36 11.25 17.14
C ALA A 294 -0.70 11.53 18.50
N HIS A 295 -1.29 12.37 19.37
CA HIS A 295 -0.67 12.72 20.67
C HIS A 295 -1.60 12.74 21.89
N ALA A 296 -2.91 12.46 21.74
CA ALA A 296 -3.86 12.52 22.86
C ALA A 296 -4.85 11.34 22.90
N ILE A 297 -4.36 10.17 23.32
CA ILE A 297 -5.21 9.28 24.14
C ILE A 297 -5.27 9.90 25.54
N ASN A 298 -6.01 11.00 25.67
CA ASN A 298 -6.40 11.55 26.96
C ASN A 298 -7.80 12.16 26.84
N PHE A 299 -8.79 11.26 26.84
CA PHE A 299 -10.24 11.52 26.77
C PHE A 299 -10.77 12.26 28.02
N LYS A 300 -10.33 13.50 28.26
CA LYS A 300 -10.84 14.32 29.37
C LYS A 300 -11.37 15.71 29.01
N GLN A 301 -11.30 16.14 27.75
CA GLN A 301 -11.72 17.50 27.37
C GLN A 301 -13.05 17.61 26.60
N LEU A 302 -13.77 16.50 26.33
CA LEU A 302 -15.08 16.55 25.66
C LEU A 302 -16.28 16.52 26.63
N ARG A 303 -16.18 17.24 27.76
CA ARG A 303 -17.31 17.47 28.69
C ARG A 303 -17.53 18.96 28.90
N ARG A 304 -18.14 19.65 27.94
CA ARG A 304 -19.00 20.84 28.17
C ARG A 304 -19.49 21.46 26.85
N THR A 305 -20.67 21.04 26.40
CA THR A 305 -21.72 21.96 25.92
C THR A 305 -23.08 21.33 26.26
N LYS A 306 -23.90 22.10 26.97
CA LYS A 306 -25.21 21.70 27.48
C LYS A 306 -26.29 21.99 26.43
N SER A 307 -27.28 21.09 26.36
CA SER A 307 -28.72 21.39 26.42
C SER A 307 -29.34 22.31 25.36
N LEU A 308 -30.12 21.75 24.43
CA LEU A 308 -31.59 21.88 24.35
C LEU A 308 -32.10 21.10 23.12
N VAL A 309 -32.69 19.92 23.26
CA VAL A 309 -33.61 19.38 22.24
C VAL A 309 -34.81 18.75 22.94
N ARG A 310 -35.96 19.25 22.52
CA ARG A 310 -37.32 19.06 23.01
C ARG A 310 -37.90 17.78 22.38
N SER A 311 -38.52 16.94 23.19
CA SER A 311 -39.25 15.73 22.78
C SER A 311 -40.44 16.06 21.86
N PRO A 312 -40.78 15.22 20.87
CA PRO A 312 -42.07 15.32 20.18
C PRO A 312 -43.16 14.53 20.92
N PRO A 313 -44.44 14.97 20.83
CA PRO A 313 -45.55 14.27 21.45
C PRO A 313 -46.08 13.14 20.56
N SER A 314 -46.48 12.05 21.22
CA SER A 314 -47.28 10.97 20.68
C SER A 314 -48.68 11.45 20.28
N SER A 315 -49.12 11.12 19.06
CA SER A 315 -50.55 11.04 18.75
C SER A 315 -50.80 9.89 17.76
N PHE A 316 -51.67 8.99 18.20
CA PHE A 316 -52.25 7.91 17.40
C PHE A 316 -53.28 8.51 16.44
N SER A 317 -53.27 8.03 15.19
CA SER A 317 -54.43 8.07 14.31
C SER A 317 -54.33 6.92 13.32
N SER A 318 -55.24 5.96 13.50
CA SER A 318 -55.46 4.81 12.66
C SER A 318 -56.33 5.22 11.48
N SER A 319 -55.88 5.03 10.24
CA SER A 319 -56.77 4.74 9.10
C SER A 319 -56.00 4.08 7.97
N SER A 320 -56.70 3.12 7.37
CA SER A 320 -56.26 2.05 6.50
C SER A 320 -56.20 2.45 5.03
N SER A 321 -55.09 2.12 4.38
CA SER A 321 -55.01 1.74 2.95
C SER A 321 -53.64 1.11 2.68
N THR A 322 -53.55 -0.20 2.80
CA THR A 322 -52.34 -1.00 2.60
C THR A 322 -52.07 -1.24 1.12
N SER A 323 -51.47 -0.27 0.45
CA SER A 323 -50.48 -0.55 -0.59
C SER A 323 -49.16 -0.75 0.14
N SER A 324 -48.61 -1.96 0.12
CA SER A 324 -47.29 -2.27 0.65
C SER A 324 -46.20 -1.60 -0.20
N SER A 325 -46.07 -0.28 -0.07
CA SER A 325 -44.83 0.40 -0.37
C SER A 325 -43.81 -0.17 0.61
N SER A 326 -42.98 -1.11 0.16
CA SER A 326 -41.79 -1.52 0.87
C SER A 326 -41.00 -0.24 1.15
N SER A 327 -41.11 0.30 2.38
CA SER A 327 -40.29 1.42 2.81
C SER A 327 -38.86 0.94 2.72
N SER A 328 -38.18 1.30 1.64
CA SER A 328 -36.80 0.92 1.40
C SER A 328 -36.00 1.46 2.57
N TYR A 329 -35.56 0.57 3.46
CA TYR A 329 -34.71 0.93 4.58
C TYR A 329 -33.46 1.62 4.01
N GLN A 330 -33.40 2.94 4.13
CA GLN A 330 -32.29 3.71 3.59
C GLN A 330 -31.18 3.71 4.63
N ARG A 331 -30.11 2.96 4.36
CA ARG A 331 -28.92 2.98 5.23
C ARG A 331 -28.27 4.35 5.11
N THR A 332 -28.04 4.98 6.26
CA THR A 332 -27.31 6.24 6.38
C THR A 332 -26.01 6.01 7.13
N ILE A 333 -25.05 6.93 6.99
CA ILE A 333 -23.81 6.92 7.76
C ILE A 333 -24.09 6.76 9.27
N TYR A 334 -25.13 7.44 9.78
CA TYR A 334 -25.49 7.38 11.20
C TYR A 334 -26.03 6.01 11.64
N THR A 335 -26.91 5.39 10.85
CA THR A 335 -27.48 4.08 11.19
C THR A 335 -26.40 3.01 11.17
N ILE A 336 -25.50 3.03 10.17
CA ILE A 336 -24.38 2.08 10.07
C ILE A 336 -23.41 2.28 11.24
N ALA A 337 -23.09 3.52 11.60
CA ALA A 337 -22.20 3.81 12.74
C ALA A 337 -22.78 3.28 14.07
N HIS A 338 -24.10 3.38 14.26
CA HIS A 338 -24.76 2.84 15.45
C HIS A 338 -24.76 1.30 15.45
N GLU A 339 -25.02 0.68 14.30
CA GLU A 339 -24.91 -0.78 14.13
C GLU A 339 -23.50 -1.26 14.48
N LEU A 340 -22.45 -0.63 13.92
CA LEU A 340 -21.05 -0.93 14.27
C LEU A 340 -20.77 -0.75 15.75
N ALA A 341 -21.22 0.35 16.36
CA ALA A 341 -21.01 0.60 17.79
C ALA A 341 -21.68 -0.49 18.65
N SER A 342 -22.86 -0.96 18.24
CA SER A 342 -23.58 -2.04 18.93
C SER A 342 -23.00 -3.43 18.70
N ALA A 343 -22.47 -3.69 17.50
CA ALA A 343 -21.89 -4.98 17.10
C ALA A 343 -20.43 -5.13 17.55
N SER A 344 -19.75 -4.02 17.85
CA SER A 344 -18.33 -4.03 18.20
C SER A 344 -18.08 -4.85 19.46
N PRO A 345 -17.23 -5.90 19.38
CA PRO A 345 -16.90 -6.69 20.56
C PRO A 345 -16.06 -5.88 21.55
N THR A 346 -15.22 -4.96 21.05
CA THR A 346 -14.34 -4.11 21.86
C THR A 346 -13.99 -2.80 21.14
N THR A 347 -14.04 -1.67 21.86
CA THR A 347 -13.66 -0.34 21.35
C THR A 347 -12.25 -0.26 20.72
N PRO A 348 -11.21 -0.96 21.25
CA PRO A 348 -9.87 -0.95 20.66
C PRO A 348 -9.81 -1.41 19.19
N THR A 349 -10.66 -2.37 18.79
CA THR A 349 -10.66 -2.87 17.39
C THR A 349 -11.13 -1.82 16.39
N LEU A 350 -12.14 -1.03 16.76
CA LEU A 350 -12.61 0.12 15.96
C LEU A 350 -11.53 1.20 15.87
N ILE A 351 -10.86 1.50 16.99
CA ILE A 351 -9.78 2.49 17.04
C ILE A 351 -8.61 2.04 16.14
N GLN A 352 -8.21 0.77 16.22
CA GLN A 352 -7.13 0.23 15.38
C GLN A 352 -7.50 0.29 13.89
N SER A 353 -8.74 -0.04 13.55
CA SER A 353 -9.22 0.02 12.15
C SER A 353 -9.25 1.46 11.63
N LEU A 354 -9.68 2.41 12.47
CA LEU A 354 -9.65 3.84 12.17
C LEU A 354 -8.21 4.34 11.99
N GLN A 355 -7.26 3.90 12.83
CA GLN A 355 -5.84 4.23 12.69
C GLN A 355 -5.27 3.74 11.37
N LYS A 356 -5.48 2.45 11.02
CA LYS A 356 -5.03 1.90 9.73
C LYS A 356 -5.63 2.63 8.55
N LEU A 357 -6.93 2.94 8.61
CA LEU A 357 -7.61 3.69 7.55
C LEU A 357 -7.06 5.11 7.41
N THR A 358 -6.71 5.76 8.53
CA THR A 358 -6.06 7.08 8.51
C THR A 358 -4.66 6.99 7.90
N SER A 359 -3.86 5.98 8.29
CA SER A 359 -2.54 5.74 7.68
C SER A 359 -2.63 5.44 6.19
N LEU A 360 -3.71 4.80 5.73
CA LEU A 360 -3.96 4.58 4.31
C LEU A 360 -4.23 5.89 3.58
N LEU A 361 -5.10 6.75 4.13
CA LEU A 361 -5.38 8.07 3.58
C LEU A 361 -4.10 8.92 3.50
N ASP A 362 -3.28 8.87 4.54
CA ASP A 362 -1.99 9.58 4.59
C ASP A 362 -1.03 9.05 3.52
N ALA A 363 -0.91 7.72 3.39
CA ALA A 363 -0.07 7.09 2.36
C ALA A 363 -0.51 7.46 0.94
N LEU A 364 -1.82 7.41 0.66
CA LEU A 364 -2.40 7.81 -0.65
C LEU A 364 -2.18 9.30 -0.96
N ASN A 365 -2.33 10.16 0.06
CA ASN A 365 -2.04 11.58 -0.04
C ASN A 365 -0.55 11.83 -0.31
N GLU A 366 0.33 11.10 0.37
CA GLU A 366 1.79 11.20 0.22
C GLU A 366 2.26 10.85 -1.20
N ILE A 367 1.77 9.74 -1.77
CA ILE A 367 2.07 9.36 -3.17
C ILE A 367 1.39 10.28 -4.21
N GLY A 368 0.36 11.02 -3.79
CA GLY A 368 -0.39 11.96 -4.62
C GLY A 368 -1.41 11.31 -5.54
N LEU A 369 -1.90 10.11 -5.21
CA LEU A 369 -2.85 9.36 -6.03
C LEU A 369 -4.28 9.73 -5.66
N TYR A 370 -4.88 10.65 -6.41
CA TYR A 370 -6.23 11.16 -6.16
C TYR A 370 -7.26 10.67 -7.17
N THR A 371 -7.05 9.46 -7.72
CA THR A 371 -7.89 8.93 -8.80
C THR A 371 -9.37 9.02 -8.38
N PRO A 372 -10.15 9.90 -9.02
CA PRO A 372 -11.45 10.27 -8.52
C PRO A 372 -12.46 9.27 -9.05
N THR A 373 -13.07 8.45 -8.18
CA THR A 373 -14.52 8.11 -8.20
C THR A 373 -14.89 6.99 -7.24
N GLU A 374 -14.07 5.95 -7.05
CA GLU A 374 -14.51 4.78 -6.26
C GLU A 374 -13.74 4.63 -4.94
N LEU A 375 -12.40 4.60 -4.98
CA LEU A 375 -11.61 4.35 -3.78
C LEU A 375 -11.79 5.45 -2.72
N TRP A 376 -11.52 6.71 -3.07
CA TRP A 376 -11.59 7.82 -2.12
C TRP A 376 -12.99 7.99 -1.53
N ASN A 377 -14.03 7.79 -2.33
CA ASN A 377 -15.42 7.85 -1.84
C ASN A 377 -15.70 6.74 -0.82
N GLU A 378 -15.28 5.50 -1.09
CA GLU A 378 -15.42 4.40 -0.13
C GLU A 378 -14.60 4.67 1.14
N LEU A 379 -13.38 5.18 1.01
CA LEU A 379 -12.51 5.50 2.14
C LEU A 379 -13.10 6.60 3.02
N ASP A 380 -13.56 7.70 2.44
CA ASP A 380 -14.14 8.84 3.17
C ASP A 380 -15.41 8.43 3.91
N VAL A 381 -16.31 7.71 3.24
CA VAL A 381 -17.56 7.23 3.84
C VAL A 381 -17.26 6.25 4.98
N THR A 382 -16.34 5.30 4.76
CA THR A 382 -15.98 4.31 5.77
C THR A 382 -15.28 4.97 6.96
N TRP A 383 -14.42 5.95 6.71
CA TRP A 383 -13.75 6.73 7.75
C TRP A 383 -14.75 7.51 8.59
N GLU A 384 -15.71 8.20 7.96
CA GLU A 384 -16.74 8.96 8.69
C GLU A 384 -17.62 8.03 9.55
N ILE A 385 -17.99 6.87 9.03
CA ILE A 385 -18.73 5.84 9.76
C ILE A 385 -17.94 5.39 11.00
N LEU A 386 -16.65 5.07 10.85
CA LEU A 386 -15.79 4.61 11.95
C LEU A 386 -15.59 5.69 13.03
N VAL A 387 -15.35 6.94 12.64
CA VAL A 387 -15.22 8.07 13.57
C VAL A 387 -16.48 8.22 14.42
N ARG A 388 -17.66 8.14 13.79
CA ARG A 388 -18.94 8.21 14.49
C ARG A 388 -19.17 7.00 15.40
N ALA A 389 -18.84 5.79 14.95
CA ALA A 389 -18.97 4.57 15.75
C ALA A 389 -18.10 4.63 17.01
N VAL A 390 -16.82 5.02 16.88
CA VAL A 390 -15.91 5.23 18.02
C VAL A 390 -16.47 6.29 18.97
N SER A 391 -17.00 7.39 18.44
CA SER A 391 -17.61 8.46 19.24
C SER A 391 -18.84 7.99 20.02
N LEU A 392 -19.65 7.09 19.46
CA LEU A 392 -20.80 6.49 20.15
C LEU A 392 -20.34 5.56 21.28
N CYS A 393 -19.35 4.70 21.02
CA CYS A 393 -18.77 3.82 22.04
C CYS A 393 -18.15 4.59 23.21
N ALA A 394 -17.58 5.78 22.96
CA ALA A 394 -16.95 6.60 24.00
C ALA A 394 -17.94 7.36 24.91
N ARG A 395 -19.23 7.43 24.54
CA ARG A 395 -20.27 8.14 25.31
C ARG A 395 -20.99 7.25 26.33
N VAL A 396 -20.89 5.93 26.15
CA VAL A 396 -21.38 4.91 27.07
C VAL A 396 -20.37 4.77 28.20
#